data_AF-A0A847RBY1-F1
#
_entry.id   AF-A0A847RBY1-F1
#
_cell.length_a   1.000
_cell.length_b   1.000
_cell.length_c   1.000
_cell.angle_alpha   90.00
_cell.angle_beta   90.00
_cell.angle_gamma   90.00
#
_symmetry.space_group_name_H-M   'P 1'
#
loop_
_entity.id
_entity.type
_entity.pdbx_description
1 polymer ?
#
loop_
_entity_poly.entity_id
_entity_poly.type
_entity_poly.pdbx_seq_one_letter_code
_entity_poly.pdbx_strand_id
1 'polypeptide(L)'
;MKYIGALMLLLTGMQVRAQFGIIQDKDGYTNVREGAGISRKIADKVLNGEIVYAWEREGEWCDINYRRNGEIQGGFVHSSRIKMLEDVFEKIKVRRQDETNAVFQQDSVTVMFTTRPFVEKAHQIGRDKSDSNYPIVNKIDGKEFYGCDGGLPTHEYNTFTIQIGNRAVVVPDKAIRDLYQPNPELTVVYYDRKNDRLYITATNSDGAGSYEVLLQFDHGVYTKRAIFYGF
;
A
#
# COMPACT_ATOMS: atom_id res chain seq x y z
N MET A 1 -11.53 55.49 11.44
CA MET A 1 -12.13 54.19 11.83
C MET A 1 -12.83 53.59 10.62
N LYS A 2 -12.39 52.42 10.18
CA LYS A 2 -13.23 51.24 9.86
C LYS A 2 -12.34 50.21 9.17
N TYR A 3 -11.97 49.20 9.95
CA TYR A 3 -11.27 48.00 9.51
C TYR A 3 -12.12 47.29 8.47
N ILE A 4 -11.60 47.08 7.26
CA ILE A 4 -12.17 46.13 6.31
C ILE A 4 -11.58 44.77 6.69
N GLY A 5 -12.36 43.98 7.42
CA GLY A 5 -12.02 42.60 7.74
C GLY A 5 -12.15 41.74 6.49
N ALA A 6 -11.03 41.19 6.02
CA ALA A 6 -11.04 40.14 5.02
C ALA A 6 -11.45 38.82 5.69
N LEU A 7 -12.60 38.29 5.31
CA LEU A 7 -13.04 36.95 5.71
C LEU A 7 -12.29 35.93 4.86
N MET A 8 -11.25 35.31 5.43
CA MET A 8 -10.58 34.17 4.81
C MET A 8 -11.43 32.91 5.06
N LEU A 9 -12.12 32.43 4.02
CA LEU A 9 -12.84 31.17 4.06
C LEU A 9 -11.81 30.03 4.00
N LEU A 10 -11.48 29.41 5.13
CA LEU A 10 -10.71 28.15 5.15
C LEU A 10 -11.63 27.02 4.70
N LEU A 11 -11.60 26.70 3.40
CA LEU A 11 -12.08 25.42 2.88
C LEU A 11 -11.11 24.32 3.33
N THR A 12 -11.35 23.74 4.50
CA THR A 12 -10.76 22.45 4.87
C THR A 12 -11.53 21.36 4.13
N GLY A 13 -11.20 21.15 2.85
CA GLY A 13 -11.63 19.95 2.17
C GLY A 13 -10.96 18.76 2.85
N MET A 14 -11.74 17.89 3.50
CA MET A 14 -11.26 16.56 3.86
C MET A 14 -10.98 15.84 2.53
N GLN A 15 -9.73 15.86 2.08
CA GLN A 15 -9.33 15.02 0.96
C GLN A 15 -9.42 13.58 1.44
N VAL A 16 -10.48 12.87 1.03
CA VAL A 16 -10.57 11.43 1.18
C VAL A 16 -9.52 10.86 0.24
N ARG A 17 -8.35 10.56 0.79
CA ARG A 17 -7.31 9.84 0.07
C ARG A 17 -7.63 8.36 0.11
N ALA A 18 -7.40 7.67 -1.01
CA ALA A 18 -7.46 6.23 -1.00
C ALA A 18 -6.44 5.69 0.01
N GLN A 19 -6.82 4.67 0.76
CA GLN A 19 -5.99 4.15 1.84
C GLN A 19 -6.28 2.69 2.14
N PHE A 20 -5.31 2.01 2.73
CA PHE A 20 -5.50 0.63 3.18
C PHE A 20 -6.48 0.56 4.34
N GLY A 21 -7.37 -0.44 4.27
CA GLY A 21 -8.26 -0.81 5.34
C GLY A 21 -8.31 -2.32 5.54
N ILE A 22 -8.91 -2.72 6.66
CA ILE A 22 -9.15 -4.12 7.01
C ILE A 22 -10.64 -4.31 7.20
N ILE A 23 -11.19 -5.36 6.62
CA ILE A 23 -12.58 -5.74 6.89
C ILE A 23 -12.69 -6.24 8.32
N GLN A 24 -13.59 -5.61 9.08
CA GLN A 24 -14.01 -6.04 10.39
C GLN A 24 -15.52 -6.23 10.38
N ASP A 25 -15.96 -7.48 10.25
CA ASP A 25 -17.37 -7.84 10.31
C ASP A 25 -17.59 -8.97 11.31
N LYS A 26 -18.55 -8.78 12.21
CA LYS A 26 -18.94 -9.74 13.24
C LYS A 26 -19.51 -11.04 12.65
N ASP A 27 -20.05 -10.96 11.43
CA ASP A 27 -20.63 -12.10 10.73
C ASP A 27 -19.54 -12.93 10.00
N GLY A 28 -18.26 -12.53 10.13
CA GLY A 28 -17.10 -13.21 9.53
C GLY A 28 -16.80 -12.80 8.09
N TYR A 29 -17.70 -12.06 7.44
CA TYR A 29 -17.51 -11.48 6.12
C TYR A 29 -18.45 -10.28 5.92
N THR A 30 -18.12 -9.43 4.95
CA THR A 30 -19.04 -8.40 4.42
C THR A 30 -19.41 -8.71 2.97
N ASN A 31 -20.62 -8.37 2.55
CA ASN A 31 -21.02 -8.45 1.14
C ASN A 31 -20.44 -7.26 0.38
N VAL A 32 -19.81 -7.54 -0.77
CA VAL A 32 -19.44 -6.55 -1.78
C VAL A 32 -20.60 -6.41 -2.77
N ARG A 33 -20.95 -5.18 -3.11
CA ARG A 33 -22.08 -4.87 -3.99
C ARG A 33 -21.63 -4.11 -5.23
N GLU A 34 -22.39 -4.25 -6.31
CA GLU A 34 -22.17 -3.55 -7.59
C GLU A 34 -22.46 -2.04 -7.54
N GLY A 35 -22.74 -1.48 -6.35
CA GLY A 35 -22.97 -0.05 -6.14
C GLY A 35 -23.25 0.25 -4.66
N ALA A 36 -23.29 1.52 -4.32
CA ALA A 36 -23.66 1.98 -2.99
C ALA A 36 -25.13 1.67 -2.68
N GLY A 37 -25.40 0.86 -1.65
CA GLY A 37 -26.75 0.63 -1.13
C GLY A 37 -27.10 -0.83 -0.88
N ILE A 38 -27.94 -1.08 0.12
CA ILE A 38 -28.42 -2.43 0.47
C ILE A 38 -29.30 -3.07 -0.62
N SER A 39 -29.89 -2.26 -1.49
CA SER A 39 -30.73 -2.70 -2.63
C SER A 39 -29.89 -3.14 -3.84
N ARG A 40 -28.59 -2.83 -3.87
CA ARG A 40 -27.71 -3.19 -4.97
C ARG A 40 -27.37 -4.68 -4.94
N LYS A 41 -27.19 -5.29 -6.11
CA LYS A 41 -26.84 -6.70 -6.23
C LYS A 41 -25.52 -7.01 -5.50
N ILE A 42 -25.48 -8.15 -4.80
CA ILE A 42 -24.26 -8.68 -4.19
C ILE A 42 -23.40 -9.30 -5.29
N ALA A 43 -22.17 -8.82 -5.44
CA ALA A 43 -21.20 -9.29 -6.42
C ALA A 43 -20.23 -10.33 -5.84
N ASP A 44 -19.79 -10.13 -4.60
CA ASP A 44 -18.86 -11.04 -3.90
C ASP A 44 -18.99 -10.89 -2.37
N LYS A 45 -18.14 -11.60 -1.63
CA LYS A 45 -17.90 -11.45 -0.20
C LYS A 45 -16.41 -11.23 0.06
N VAL A 46 -16.11 -10.37 1.04
CA VAL A 46 -14.75 -10.16 1.55
C VAL A 46 -14.74 -10.57 3.01
N LEU A 47 -13.77 -11.40 3.38
CA LEU A 47 -13.74 -12.03 4.70
C LEU A 47 -13.21 -11.06 5.76
N ASN A 48 -13.62 -11.27 7.00
CA ASN A 48 -13.07 -10.55 8.15
C ASN A 48 -11.55 -10.75 8.24
N GLY A 49 -10.80 -9.65 8.36
CA GLY A 49 -9.34 -9.63 8.35
C GLY A 49 -8.70 -9.57 6.95
N GLU A 50 -9.49 -9.56 5.87
CA GLU A 50 -8.97 -9.25 4.53
C GLU A 50 -8.59 -7.77 4.42
N ILE A 51 -7.50 -7.53 3.69
CA ILE A 51 -7.01 -6.18 3.40
C ILE A 51 -7.71 -5.69 2.15
N VAL A 52 -8.17 -4.45 2.20
CA VAL A 52 -8.80 -3.74 1.09
C VAL A 52 -8.09 -2.41 0.87
N TYR A 53 -8.17 -1.90 -0.35
CA TYR A 53 -7.80 -0.52 -0.65
C TYR A 53 -9.08 0.28 -0.83
N ALA A 54 -9.32 1.22 0.07
CA ALA A 54 -10.58 1.95 0.18
C ALA A 54 -10.48 3.31 -0.49
N TRP A 55 -11.45 3.61 -1.35
CA TRP A 55 -11.55 4.83 -2.14
C TRP A 55 -12.57 5.80 -1.55
N GLU A 56 -13.13 6.65 -2.40
CA GLU A 56 -14.16 7.60 -2.08
C GLU A 56 -15.38 6.95 -1.44
N ARG A 57 -16.06 7.75 -0.62
CA ARG A 57 -17.28 7.35 0.07
C ARG A 57 -18.49 7.93 -0.64
N GLU A 58 -19.48 7.07 -0.88
CA GLU A 58 -20.82 7.47 -1.30
C GLU A 58 -21.76 7.27 -0.10
N GLY A 59 -21.88 8.31 0.72
CA GLY A 59 -22.61 8.25 1.98
C GLY A 59 -22.00 7.24 2.97
N GLU A 60 -22.78 6.19 3.30
CA GLU A 60 -22.35 5.11 4.20
C GLU A 60 -21.65 3.95 3.47
N TRP A 61 -21.41 4.09 2.17
CA TRP A 61 -20.74 3.09 1.36
C TRP A 61 -19.36 3.59 0.95
N CYS A 62 -18.43 2.66 0.81
CA CYS A 62 -17.07 2.92 0.36
C CYS A 62 -16.79 1.99 -0.81
N ASP A 63 -16.31 2.55 -1.91
CA ASP A 63 -15.77 1.76 -3.00
C ASP A 63 -14.41 1.18 -2.56
N ILE A 64 -14.21 -0.10 -2.80
CA ILE A 64 -13.01 -0.82 -2.37
C ILE A 64 -12.45 -1.64 -3.52
N ASN A 65 -11.13 -1.74 -3.55
CA ASN A 65 -10.45 -2.82 -4.22
C ASN A 65 -10.01 -3.90 -3.23
N TYR A 66 -10.08 -5.14 -3.68
CA TYR A 66 -9.63 -6.31 -2.93
C TYR A 66 -9.07 -7.36 -3.90
N ARG A 67 -8.34 -8.35 -3.36
CA ARG A 67 -7.71 -9.40 -4.17
C ARG A 67 -8.54 -10.69 -4.10
N ARG A 68 -8.93 -11.23 -5.26
CA ARG A 68 -9.57 -12.54 -5.38
C ARG A 68 -8.80 -13.35 -6.42
N ASN A 69 -8.33 -14.54 -6.05
CA ASN A 69 -7.57 -15.44 -6.93
C ASN A 69 -6.38 -14.80 -7.66
N GLY A 70 -5.76 -13.77 -7.07
CA GLY A 70 -4.62 -13.06 -7.67
C GLY A 70 -4.99 -11.88 -8.56
N GLU A 71 -6.28 -11.57 -8.73
CA GLU A 71 -6.77 -10.43 -9.49
C GLU A 71 -7.31 -9.33 -8.57
N ILE A 72 -7.25 -8.07 -9.03
CA ILE A 72 -7.90 -6.95 -8.35
C ILE A 72 -9.37 -6.93 -8.76
N GLN A 73 -10.24 -6.99 -7.77
CA GLN A 73 -11.67 -6.82 -7.91
C GLN A 73 -12.09 -5.48 -7.30
N GLY A 74 -13.28 -5.00 -7.67
CA GLY A 74 -13.84 -3.74 -7.20
C GLY A 74 -15.28 -3.88 -6.71
N GLY A 75 -15.75 -2.93 -5.93
CA GLY A 75 -17.15 -2.83 -5.52
C GLY A 75 -17.33 -2.17 -4.16
N PHE A 76 -18.59 -2.06 -3.75
CA PHE A 76 -18.96 -1.25 -2.60
C PHE A 76 -19.23 -2.11 -1.37
N VAL A 77 -18.70 -1.67 -0.23
CA VAL A 77 -19.03 -2.21 1.09
C VAL A 77 -19.51 -1.09 2.00
N HIS A 78 -20.31 -1.44 3.01
CA HIS A 78 -20.72 -0.46 4.01
C HIS A 78 -19.50 0.00 4.82
N SER A 79 -19.27 1.31 4.94
CA SER A 79 -18.04 1.88 5.52
C SER A 79 -17.81 1.44 6.97
N SER A 80 -18.86 1.14 7.73
CA SER A 80 -18.73 0.61 9.11
C SER A 80 -18.05 -0.76 9.19
N ARG A 81 -17.87 -1.45 8.06
CA ARG A 81 -17.15 -2.73 7.96
C ARG A 81 -15.67 -2.57 7.69
N ILE A 82 -15.20 -1.36 7.42
CA ILE A 82 -13.78 -1.09 7.14
C ILE A 82 -13.17 -0.40 8.36
N LYS A 83 -12.02 -0.88 8.79
CA LYS A 83 -11.11 -0.16 9.68
C LYS A 83 -9.92 0.32 8.86
N MET A 84 -9.86 1.63 8.61
CA MET A 84 -8.70 2.22 7.94
C MET A 84 -7.48 2.11 8.84
N LEU A 85 -6.32 1.74 8.28
CA LEU A 85 -5.09 1.57 9.06
C LEU A 85 -4.73 2.84 9.84
N GLU A 86 -4.86 4.01 9.19
CA GLU A 86 -4.54 5.31 9.77
C GLU A 86 -5.45 5.68 10.95
N ASP A 87 -6.69 5.21 10.97
CA ASP A 87 -7.66 5.51 12.02
C ASP A 87 -7.51 4.60 13.25
N VAL A 88 -6.94 3.41 13.09
CA VAL A 88 -7.01 2.36 14.13
C VAL A 88 -5.68 1.94 14.71
N PHE A 89 -4.58 2.07 13.97
CA PHE A 89 -3.28 1.60 14.42
C PHE A 89 -2.32 2.76 14.68
N GLU A 90 -1.42 2.56 15.63
CA GLU A 90 -0.41 3.55 15.96
C GLU A 90 0.55 3.72 14.78
N LYS A 91 0.59 4.93 14.22
CA LYS A 91 1.58 5.33 13.22
C LYS A 91 2.93 5.55 13.90
N ILE A 92 3.94 4.80 13.46
CA ILE A 92 5.31 4.91 13.97
C ILE A 92 5.93 6.19 13.41
N LYS A 93 6.52 7.01 14.31
CA LYS A 93 7.16 8.28 13.94
C LYS A 93 8.27 8.10 12.92
N VAL A 94 8.29 9.01 11.95
CA VAL A 94 9.41 9.22 11.04
C VAL A 94 10.57 9.82 11.83
N ARG A 95 11.72 9.15 11.82
CA ARG A 95 12.97 9.68 12.35
C ARG A 95 13.83 10.31 11.25
N ARG A 96 13.82 9.70 10.06
CA ARG A 96 14.50 10.22 8.86
C ARG A 96 13.77 9.68 7.63
N GLN A 97 13.47 10.57 6.69
CA GLN A 97 13.06 10.22 5.34
C GLN A 97 13.76 11.18 4.38
N ASP A 98 14.37 10.61 3.35
CA ASP A 98 14.90 11.31 2.20
C ASP A 98 14.71 10.41 0.97
N GLU A 99 15.09 10.88 -0.22
CA GLU A 99 14.88 10.18 -1.49
C GLU A 99 15.39 8.72 -1.51
N THR A 100 16.37 8.36 -0.66
CA THR A 100 16.99 7.03 -0.67
C THR A 100 16.95 6.29 0.67
N ASN A 101 16.49 6.92 1.75
CA ASN A 101 16.51 6.35 3.09
C ASN A 101 15.19 6.61 3.82
N ALA A 102 14.65 5.58 4.47
CA ALA A 102 13.58 5.72 5.43
C ALA A 102 13.97 5.09 6.76
N VAL A 103 13.73 5.79 7.86
CA VAL A 103 13.88 5.32 9.23
C VAL A 103 12.64 5.74 10.02
N PHE A 104 11.86 4.76 10.44
CA PHE A 104 10.73 4.91 11.34
C PHE A 104 11.13 4.33 12.69
N GLN A 105 10.94 5.09 13.76
CA GLN A 105 11.37 4.67 15.09
C GLN A 105 10.47 5.25 16.18
N GLN A 106 9.90 4.36 16.99
CA GLN A 106 9.12 4.72 18.17
C GLN A 106 9.12 3.57 19.17
N ASP A 107 9.45 3.88 20.43
CA ASP A 107 9.60 2.91 21.52
C ASP A 107 10.48 1.72 21.12
N SER A 108 9.91 0.51 21.10
CA SER A 108 10.58 -0.74 20.74
C SER A 108 10.61 -1.00 19.23
N VAL A 109 9.90 -0.23 18.41
CA VAL A 109 9.77 -0.50 16.97
C VAL A 109 10.76 0.36 16.20
N THR A 110 11.57 -0.28 15.36
CA THR A 110 12.41 0.38 14.35
C THR A 110 12.24 -0.32 13.01
N VAL A 111 11.91 0.45 11.98
CA VAL A 111 11.85 0.00 10.59
C VAL A 111 12.75 0.90 9.78
N MET A 112 13.69 0.32 9.05
CA MET A 112 14.60 1.08 8.19
C MET A 112 14.78 0.37 6.86
N PHE A 113 14.74 1.12 5.77
CA PHE A 113 15.22 0.64 4.49
C PHE A 113 15.98 1.71 3.73
N THR A 114 16.81 1.24 2.79
CA THR A 114 17.49 2.09 1.81
C THR A 114 17.14 1.65 0.40
N THR A 115 17.28 2.56 -0.55
CA THR A 115 17.14 2.29 -1.99
C THR A 115 18.52 2.34 -2.63
N ARG A 116 18.69 1.68 -3.78
CA ARG A 116 19.90 1.79 -4.60
C ARG A 116 19.53 1.85 -6.09
N PRO A 117 20.44 2.36 -6.94
CA PRO A 117 20.25 2.29 -8.38
C PRO A 117 20.06 0.85 -8.85
N PHE A 118 19.08 0.64 -9.74
CA PHE A 118 18.87 -0.64 -10.40
C PHE A 118 20.02 -0.94 -11.35
N VAL A 119 20.58 -2.15 -11.26
CA VAL A 119 21.72 -2.57 -12.09
C VAL A 119 21.25 -3.64 -13.07
N GLU A 120 20.89 -3.24 -14.30
CA GLU A 120 20.30 -4.16 -15.29
C GLU A 120 21.09 -5.47 -15.48
N LYS A 121 22.43 -5.39 -15.48
CA LYS A 121 23.31 -6.56 -15.64
C LYS A 121 23.22 -7.59 -14.50
N ALA A 122 22.67 -7.21 -13.35
CA ALA A 122 22.44 -8.11 -12.22
C ALA A 122 21.14 -8.92 -12.36
N HIS A 123 20.29 -8.60 -13.36
CA HIS A 123 18.96 -9.18 -13.51
C HIS A 123 18.76 -9.82 -14.88
N GLN A 124 17.81 -10.75 -14.95
CA GLN A 124 17.31 -11.30 -16.21
C GLN A 124 16.11 -10.48 -16.69
N ILE A 125 16.30 -9.72 -17.77
CA ILE A 125 15.24 -8.85 -18.30
C ILE A 125 14.46 -9.57 -19.41
N GLY A 126 13.17 -9.77 -19.17
CA GLY A 126 12.20 -10.18 -20.18
C GLY A 126 11.59 -8.96 -20.87
N ARG A 127 11.63 -8.96 -22.20
CA ARG A 127 11.04 -7.90 -23.04
C ARG A 127 10.05 -8.50 -24.02
N ASP A 128 8.87 -7.90 -24.09
CA ASP A 128 7.97 -8.11 -25.23
C ASP A 128 8.47 -7.28 -26.41
N LYS A 129 8.56 -7.92 -27.58
CA LYS A 129 9.02 -7.33 -28.84
C LYS A 129 7.90 -7.22 -29.87
N SER A 130 6.65 -7.30 -29.42
CA SER A 130 5.46 -7.11 -30.25
C SER A 130 5.52 -5.76 -31.00
N ASP A 131 6.02 -4.70 -30.37
CA ASP A 131 6.53 -3.50 -31.04
C ASP A 131 8.07 -3.51 -31.05
N SER A 132 8.67 -3.63 -32.23
CA SER A 132 10.13 -3.65 -32.38
C SER A 132 10.81 -2.31 -32.06
N ASN A 133 10.07 -1.20 -32.09
CA ASN A 133 10.61 0.13 -31.84
C ASN A 133 10.56 0.51 -30.35
N TYR A 134 9.64 -0.10 -29.59
CA TYR A 134 9.46 0.15 -28.16
C TYR A 134 9.33 -1.17 -27.40
N PRO A 135 10.42 -1.94 -27.22
CA PRO A 135 10.36 -3.21 -26.51
C PRO A 135 10.01 -2.98 -25.04
N ILE A 136 8.83 -3.47 -24.64
CA ILE A 136 8.27 -3.29 -23.30
C ILE A 136 8.92 -4.30 -22.35
N VAL A 137 9.49 -3.82 -21.24
CA VAL A 137 9.96 -4.68 -20.16
C VAL A 137 8.74 -5.23 -19.43
N ASN A 138 8.50 -6.54 -19.53
CA ASN A 138 7.35 -7.20 -18.93
C ASN A 138 7.73 -8.16 -17.79
N LYS A 139 9.01 -8.56 -17.70
CA LYS A 139 9.51 -9.43 -16.63
C LYS A 139 10.90 -9.04 -16.17
N ILE A 140 11.13 -9.18 -14.87
CA ILE A 140 12.46 -9.12 -14.25
C ILE A 140 12.64 -10.38 -13.39
N ASP A 141 13.74 -11.10 -13.59
CA ASP A 141 14.04 -12.36 -12.92
C ASP A 141 12.91 -13.40 -13.02
N GLY A 142 12.35 -13.49 -14.23
CA GLY A 142 11.29 -14.43 -14.61
C GLY A 142 9.89 -14.10 -14.05
N LYS A 143 9.72 -12.95 -13.37
CA LYS A 143 8.47 -12.54 -12.75
C LYS A 143 7.94 -11.24 -13.32
N GLU A 144 6.62 -11.08 -13.26
CA GLU A 144 5.99 -9.76 -13.34
C GLU A 144 6.50 -8.89 -12.18
N PHE A 145 6.49 -7.58 -12.39
CA PHE A 145 7.02 -6.60 -11.46
C PHE A 145 6.18 -5.34 -11.43
N TYR A 146 6.39 -4.51 -10.40
CA TYR A 146 5.64 -3.28 -10.16
C TYR A 146 6.56 -2.07 -10.11
N GLY A 147 6.03 -0.89 -10.45
CA GLY A 147 6.72 0.39 -10.33
C GLY A 147 7.14 1.03 -11.64
N CYS A 148 6.91 0.37 -12.77
CA CYS A 148 7.21 0.95 -14.08
C CYS A 148 6.10 0.67 -15.09
N ASP A 149 5.93 1.58 -16.05
CA ASP A 149 5.04 1.39 -17.20
C ASP A 149 5.86 1.00 -18.43
N GLY A 150 6.27 -0.28 -18.48
CA GLY A 150 7.02 -0.86 -19.60
C GLY A 150 8.52 -0.49 -19.69
N GLY A 151 8.99 0.44 -18.86
CA GLY A 151 10.40 0.81 -18.75
C GLY A 151 11.22 -0.10 -17.84
N LEU A 152 12.55 0.10 -17.84
CA LEU A 152 13.42 -0.45 -16.81
C LEU A 152 13.27 0.35 -15.51
N PRO A 153 13.26 -0.32 -14.35
CA PRO A 153 13.43 0.36 -13.07
C PRO A 153 14.70 1.21 -13.03
N THR A 154 14.64 2.32 -12.31
CA THR A 154 15.84 3.11 -11.98
C THR A 154 16.35 2.83 -10.57
N HIS A 155 15.47 2.39 -9.66
CA HIS A 155 15.81 2.07 -8.28
C HIS A 155 15.12 0.80 -7.76
N GLU A 156 15.79 0.14 -6.82
CA GLU A 156 15.28 -1.03 -6.10
C GLU A 156 15.55 -0.90 -4.59
N TYR A 157 14.84 -1.70 -3.79
CA TYR A 157 15.16 -1.84 -2.36
C TYR A 157 16.56 -2.43 -2.19
N ASN A 158 17.30 -1.94 -1.18
CA ASN A 158 18.64 -2.40 -0.86
C ASN A 158 18.68 -3.06 0.52
N THR A 159 18.91 -2.29 1.59
CA THR A 159 18.80 -2.81 2.95
C THR A 159 17.36 -2.67 3.41
N PHE A 160 16.81 -3.67 4.10
CA PHE A 160 15.49 -3.60 4.74
C PHE A 160 15.58 -4.32 6.09
N THR A 161 15.47 -3.57 7.17
CA THR A 161 15.61 -4.06 8.53
C THR A 161 14.38 -3.69 9.35
N ILE A 162 13.92 -4.65 10.16
CA ILE A 162 12.82 -4.47 11.10
C ILE A 162 13.29 -5.02 12.44
N GLN A 163 13.14 -4.21 13.49
CA GLN A 163 13.47 -4.55 14.85
C GLN A 163 12.27 -4.22 15.76
N ILE A 164 11.85 -5.20 16.56
CA ILE A 164 10.78 -5.03 17.56
C ILE A 164 11.33 -5.48 18.92
N GLY A 165 11.70 -4.52 19.77
CA GLY A 165 12.42 -4.76 21.01
C GLY A 165 13.77 -5.39 20.72
N ASN A 166 14.01 -6.60 21.26
CA ASN A 166 15.22 -7.38 21.00
C ASN A 166 15.07 -8.36 19.83
N ARG A 167 13.90 -8.41 19.17
CA ARG A 167 13.62 -9.31 18.05
C ARG A 167 13.94 -8.65 16.71
N ALA A 168 14.93 -9.19 16.02
CA ALA A 168 15.12 -8.92 14.59
C ALA A 168 14.07 -9.68 13.78
N VAL A 169 13.39 -8.97 12.88
CA VAL A 169 12.33 -9.51 12.01
C VAL A 169 12.88 -9.63 10.60
N VAL A 170 12.78 -10.84 10.03
CA VAL A 170 13.28 -11.12 8.68
C VAL A 170 12.27 -10.62 7.64
N VAL A 171 12.73 -9.78 6.71
CA VAL A 171 12.01 -9.43 5.49
C VAL A 171 12.46 -10.39 4.39
N PRO A 172 11.63 -11.37 3.98
CA PRO A 172 12.04 -12.33 2.96
C PRO A 172 12.07 -11.67 1.58
N ASP A 173 12.97 -12.09 0.69
CA ASP A 173 13.11 -11.54 -0.67
C ASP A 173 11.78 -11.47 -1.42
N LYS A 174 10.93 -12.50 -1.27
CA LYS A 174 9.60 -12.55 -1.91
C LYS A 174 8.67 -11.42 -1.51
N ALA A 175 8.95 -10.68 -0.44
CA ALA A 175 8.15 -9.53 -0.03
C ALA A 175 8.39 -8.31 -0.93
N ILE A 176 9.63 -8.13 -1.43
CA ILE A 176 10.09 -6.87 -2.03
C ILE A 176 10.82 -7.00 -3.38
N ARG A 177 11.25 -8.20 -3.78
CA ARG A 177 12.07 -8.45 -4.98
C ARG A 177 11.44 -7.99 -6.31
N ASP A 178 10.13 -7.99 -6.40
CA ASP A 178 9.34 -7.60 -7.58
C ASP A 178 8.76 -6.18 -7.45
N LEU A 179 9.18 -5.44 -6.42
CA LEU A 179 8.73 -4.09 -6.12
C LEU A 179 9.85 -3.10 -6.42
N TYR A 180 9.66 -2.29 -7.47
CA TYR A 180 10.64 -1.28 -7.89
C TYR A 180 10.14 0.13 -7.65
N GLN A 181 11.04 1.09 -7.85
CA GLN A 181 10.81 2.50 -7.56
C GLN A 181 10.27 2.76 -6.14
N PRO A 182 10.92 2.17 -5.10
CA PRO A 182 10.53 2.43 -3.72
C PRO A 182 10.57 3.92 -3.42
N ASN A 183 9.53 4.43 -2.76
CA ASN A 183 9.43 5.81 -2.36
C ASN A 183 9.48 5.91 -0.82
N PRO A 184 10.64 6.23 -0.23
CA PRO A 184 10.78 6.47 1.20
C PRO A 184 9.79 7.47 1.78
N GLU A 185 9.50 8.57 1.08
CA GLU A 185 8.67 9.68 1.56
C GLU A 185 7.18 9.32 1.59
N LEU A 186 6.74 8.42 0.70
CA LEU A 186 5.37 7.89 0.66
C LEU A 186 5.24 6.52 1.36
N THR A 187 6.21 6.16 2.20
CA THR A 187 6.10 4.98 3.07
C THR A 187 5.58 5.37 4.45
N VAL A 188 4.68 4.55 5.00
CA VAL A 188 4.14 4.68 6.35
C VAL A 188 4.20 3.36 7.08
N VAL A 189 4.50 3.41 8.39
CA VAL A 189 4.57 2.24 9.25
C VAL A 189 3.51 2.36 10.35
N TYR A 190 2.72 1.31 10.52
CA TYR A 190 1.74 1.18 11.60
C TYR A 190 2.05 -0.04 12.46
N TYR A 191 1.78 0.06 13.76
CA TYR A 191 1.96 -1.05 14.69
C TYR A 191 0.74 -1.23 15.59
N ASP A 192 0.17 -2.42 15.54
CA ASP A 192 -0.84 -2.91 16.46
C ASP A 192 -0.15 -3.63 17.61
N ARG A 193 0.10 -2.90 18.70
CA ARG A 193 0.75 -3.45 19.90
C ARG A 193 -0.06 -4.57 20.55
N LYS A 194 -1.39 -4.52 20.45
CA LYS A 194 -2.28 -5.49 21.09
C LYS A 194 -2.14 -6.87 20.46
N ASN A 195 -1.96 -6.91 19.15
CA ASN A 195 -1.89 -8.15 18.39
C ASN A 195 -0.47 -8.47 17.87
N ASP A 196 0.56 -7.72 18.32
CA ASP A 196 1.94 -7.83 17.84
C ASP A 196 2.01 -7.87 16.30
N ARG A 197 1.43 -6.85 15.66
CA ARG A 197 1.29 -6.81 14.21
C ARG A 197 1.81 -5.50 13.61
N LEU A 198 2.72 -5.62 12.66
CA LEU A 198 3.31 -4.50 11.93
C LEU A 198 2.72 -4.44 10.52
N TYR A 199 2.39 -3.23 10.09
CA TYR A 199 2.02 -2.92 8.71
C TYR A 199 3.00 -1.90 8.16
N ILE A 200 3.50 -2.13 6.95
CA ILE A 200 4.30 -1.17 6.19
C ILE A 200 3.55 -0.93 4.89
N THR A 201 3.11 0.31 4.66
CA THR A 201 2.42 0.70 3.43
C THR A 201 3.28 1.65 2.62
N ALA A 202 3.27 1.54 1.29
CA ALA A 202 3.99 2.49 0.44
C ALA A 202 3.27 2.72 -0.89
N THR A 203 3.32 3.97 -1.37
CA THR A 203 3.00 4.34 -2.75
C THR A 203 4.30 4.47 -3.54
N ASN A 204 4.50 3.62 -4.54
CA ASN A 204 5.74 3.53 -5.30
C ASN A 204 5.45 3.75 -6.80
N SER A 205 6.36 4.37 -7.55
CA SER A 205 6.12 4.72 -8.97
C SER A 205 7.39 5.24 -9.66
N ASP A 206 7.51 5.06 -10.97
CA ASP A 206 8.43 5.80 -11.85
C ASP A 206 7.84 7.11 -12.38
N GLY A 207 6.60 7.43 -11.99
CA GLY A 207 5.80 8.56 -12.50
C GLY A 207 4.65 8.13 -13.41
N ALA A 208 4.65 6.90 -13.94
CA ALA A 208 3.59 6.35 -14.79
C ALA A 208 3.02 5.04 -14.24
N GLY A 209 3.87 4.11 -13.81
CA GLY A 209 3.51 2.78 -13.31
C GLY A 209 3.33 2.72 -11.78
N SER A 210 2.38 3.50 -11.24
CA SER A 210 2.16 3.56 -9.79
C SER A 210 1.53 2.30 -9.21
N TYR A 211 1.91 1.97 -7.97
CA TYR A 211 1.27 0.92 -7.18
C TYR A 211 1.31 1.23 -5.69
N GLU A 212 0.32 0.67 -5.00
CA GLU A 212 0.16 0.73 -3.56
C GLU A 212 0.48 -0.66 -3.00
N VAL A 213 1.38 -0.72 -2.02
CA VAL A 213 1.75 -1.97 -1.36
C VAL A 213 1.53 -1.91 0.13
N LEU A 214 1.06 -3.02 0.71
CA LEU A 214 1.06 -3.26 2.15
C LEU A 214 1.81 -4.58 2.43
N LEU A 215 2.78 -4.51 3.33
CA LEU A 215 3.48 -5.66 3.92
C LEU A 215 3.03 -5.84 5.36
N GLN A 216 2.58 -7.05 5.71
CA GLN A 216 2.12 -7.38 7.06
C GLN A 216 3.05 -8.39 7.71
N PHE A 217 3.36 -8.13 8.98
CA PHE A 217 4.12 -9.04 9.83
C PHE A 217 3.34 -9.29 11.12
N ASP A 218 3.08 -10.56 11.45
CA ASP A 218 2.42 -10.96 12.68
C ASP A 218 3.43 -11.68 13.56
N HIS A 219 3.53 -11.28 14.83
CA HIS A 219 4.45 -11.88 15.79
C HIS A 219 5.91 -11.94 15.30
N GLY A 220 6.32 -10.92 14.51
CA GLY A 220 7.65 -10.85 13.91
C GLY A 220 7.88 -11.77 12.70
N VAL A 221 6.82 -12.31 12.11
CA VAL A 221 6.87 -13.16 10.91
C VAL A 221 6.12 -12.50 9.76
N TYR A 222 6.72 -12.46 8.57
CA TYR A 222 6.04 -11.98 7.36
C TYR A 222 4.85 -12.89 7.01
N THR A 223 3.63 -12.34 6.97
CA THR A 223 2.40 -13.11 6.81
C THR A 223 1.63 -12.78 5.53
N LYS A 224 1.58 -11.51 5.14
CA LYS A 224 0.73 -11.06 4.03
C LYS A 224 1.36 -9.92 3.25
N ARG A 225 1.05 -9.89 1.95
CA ARG A 225 1.27 -8.74 1.07
C ARG A 225 0.01 -8.47 0.26
N ALA A 226 -0.35 -7.20 0.15
CA ALA A 226 -1.39 -6.72 -0.75
C ALA A 226 -0.76 -5.69 -1.71
N ILE A 227 -1.10 -5.77 -2.98
CA ILE A 227 -0.65 -4.84 -4.02
C ILE A 227 -1.88 -4.43 -4.83
N PHE A 228 -2.00 -3.13 -5.06
CA PHE A 228 -3.09 -2.49 -5.78
C PHE A 228 -2.51 -1.48 -6.77
N TYR A 229 -3.03 -1.42 -7.99
CA TYR A 229 -2.50 -0.61 -9.09
C TYR A 229 -3.57 -0.43 -10.18
N GLY A 230 -3.28 0.42 -11.17
CA GLY A 230 -4.17 0.66 -12.31
C GLY A 230 -5.26 1.70 -12.04
N PHE A 231 -4.92 2.73 -11.27
CA PHE A 231 -5.80 3.82 -10.86
C PHE A 231 -5.55 5.08 -11.67
#